data_AF-A0A7Y8NTB5-F1
#
_entry.id   AF-A0A7Y8NTB5-F1
#
_cell.length_a   1.000
_cell.length_b   1.000
_cell.length_c   1.000
_cell.angle_alpha   90.00
_cell.angle_beta   90.00
_cell.angle_gamma   90.00
#
_symmetry.space_group_name_H-M   'P 1'
#
loop_
_entity.id
_entity.type
_entity.pdbx_description
1 polymer ?
#
loop_
_entity_poly.entity_id
_entity_poly.type
_entity_poly.pdbx_seq_one_letter_code
_entity_poly.pdbx_strand_id
1 'polypeptide(L)'
;MIKNNKIKTIFVTDFNTIDSQTDWIRKSRANKHDFKIYPAKIIQFDFSRSRFLKPYHIAPLACVIHEYIERGFKIQLINIPNALKEYFENFNFNQFCNKSDSNNSPNPLDFKTLPLWRIDRTGINLYPKLAQEYFERNHFKGKDLFILSNSLAELMNNAFDHSLSKIPGYTFTQLTSRNNQIITCLCDFGKGIQKNVNDYLRKNDEPFLESDLALKKAL
;
A
#
# COMPACT_ATOMS: atom_id res chain seq x y z
N MET A 1 23.07 32.11 -12.63
CA MET A 1 23.01 30.73 -13.15
C MET A 1 21.76 30.07 -12.57
N ILE A 2 20.66 30.00 -13.33
CA ILE A 2 19.43 29.35 -12.87
C ILE A 2 19.73 27.85 -12.84
N LYS A 3 19.92 27.26 -11.66
CA LYS A 3 19.95 25.80 -11.53
C LYS A 3 18.62 25.30 -12.05
N ASN A 4 18.65 24.61 -13.18
CA ASN A 4 17.48 24.00 -13.78
C ASN A 4 16.98 22.94 -12.78
N ASN A 5 16.02 23.29 -11.93
CA ASN A 5 15.48 22.42 -10.89
C ASN A 5 14.53 21.40 -11.53
N LYS A 6 15.07 20.51 -12.35
CA LYS A 6 14.30 19.47 -13.03
C LYS A 6 13.65 18.57 -11.98
N ILE A 7 12.33 18.45 -12.04
CA ILE A 7 11.51 17.63 -11.16
C ILE A 7 11.27 16.27 -11.83
N LYS A 8 11.30 15.18 -11.04
CA LYS A 8 10.95 13.85 -11.55
C LYS A 8 9.43 13.69 -11.50
N THR A 9 8.86 13.26 -12.62
CA THR A 9 7.45 12.89 -12.72
C THR A 9 7.32 11.38 -12.83
N ILE A 10 6.47 10.78 -12.00
CA ILE A 10 6.10 9.38 -12.00
C ILE A 10 4.65 9.30 -12.46
N PHE A 11 4.43 8.68 -13.62
CA PHE A 11 3.08 8.48 -14.14
C PHE A 11 2.42 7.29 -13.43
N VAL A 12 1.27 7.52 -12.82
CA VAL A 12 0.42 6.50 -12.22
C VAL A 12 -0.60 6.06 -13.27
N THR A 13 -0.80 4.75 -13.40
CA THR A 13 -1.71 4.14 -14.38
C THR A 13 -2.64 3.14 -13.71
N ASP A 14 -3.80 2.89 -14.30
CA ASP A 14 -4.64 1.74 -13.98
C ASP A 14 -3.96 0.46 -14.49
N PHE A 15 -3.26 -0.27 -13.60
CA PHE A 15 -2.58 -1.51 -13.97
C PHE A 15 -3.60 -2.62 -14.20
N ASN A 16 -3.48 -3.29 -15.35
CA ASN A 16 -4.37 -4.39 -15.71
C ASN A 16 -3.80 -5.76 -15.29
N THR A 17 -2.51 -5.83 -14.92
CA THR A 17 -1.83 -7.05 -14.51
C THR A 17 -0.89 -6.79 -13.32
N ILE A 18 -0.66 -7.82 -12.50
CA ILE A 18 0.29 -7.78 -11.37
C ILE A 18 1.71 -7.51 -11.87
N ASP A 19 2.10 -8.05 -13.01
CA ASP A 19 3.44 -7.85 -13.59
C ASP A 19 3.68 -6.38 -13.95
N SER A 20 2.72 -5.76 -14.65
CA SER A 20 2.83 -4.34 -15.03
C SER A 20 2.91 -3.43 -13.81
N GLN A 21 2.17 -3.76 -12.76
CA GLN A 21 2.22 -3.06 -11.49
C GLN A 21 3.57 -3.25 -10.79
N THR A 22 4.08 -4.47 -10.74
CA THR A 22 5.36 -4.80 -10.10
C THR A 22 6.51 -4.10 -10.80
N ASP A 23 6.50 -4.06 -12.13
CA ASP A 23 7.50 -3.35 -12.93
C ASP A 23 7.43 -1.83 -12.71
N TRP A 24 6.22 -1.28 -12.63
CA TRP A 24 6.04 0.12 -12.29
C TRP A 24 6.59 0.44 -10.90
N ILE A 25 6.28 -0.38 -9.89
CA ILE A 25 6.81 -0.23 -8.53
C ILE A 25 8.33 -0.19 -8.60
N ARG A 26 8.97 -1.22 -9.19
CA ARG A 26 10.43 -1.36 -9.29
C ARG A 26 11.11 -0.13 -9.92
N LYS A 27 10.51 0.46 -10.94
CA LYS A 27 11.03 1.66 -11.63
C LYS A 27 10.77 2.96 -10.84
N SER A 28 9.71 2.99 -10.05
CA SER A 28 9.26 4.18 -9.34
C SER A 28 9.93 4.39 -7.99
N ARG A 29 10.53 3.34 -7.40
CA ARG A 29 11.21 3.39 -6.09
C ARG A 29 12.26 4.50 -6.00
N ALA A 30 12.39 5.05 -4.80
CA ALA A 30 13.28 6.18 -4.55
C ALA A 30 14.77 5.81 -4.64
N ASN A 31 15.13 4.54 -4.47
CA ASN A 31 16.49 4.04 -4.74
C ASN A 31 16.90 4.10 -6.22
N LYS A 32 15.95 4.29 -7.14
CA LYS A 32 16.20 4.53 -8.57
C LYS A 32 16.17 6.01 -8.93
N HIS A 33 16.09 6.92 -7.95
CA HIS A 33 16.11 8.35 -8.22
C HIS A 33 17.51 8.81 -8.65
N ASP A 34 17.58 9.49 -9.79
CA ASP A 34 18.81 10.06 -10.32
C ASP A 34 18.90 11.55 -9.96
N PHE A 35 19.76 11.88 -8.99
CA PHE A 35 19.97 13.26 -8.54
C PHE A 35 20.75 14.12 -9.53
N LYS A 36 21.47 13.53 -10.50
CA LYS A 36 22.15 14.27 -11.57
C LYS A 36 21.14 14.79 -12.57
N ILE A 37 20.12 13.96 -12.88
CA ILE A 37 19.06 14.33 -13.82
C ILE A 37 17.98 15.15 -13.13
N TYR A 38 17.56 14.77 -11.92
CA TYR A 38 16.45 15.38 -11.17
C TYR A 38 16.93 15.86 -9.80
N PRO A 39 17.59 17.04 -9.74
CA PRO A 39 18.17 17.56 -8.50
C PRO A 39 17.13 18.07 -7.50
N ALA A 40 15.89 18.35 -7.93
CA ALA A 40 14.86 18.87 -7.05
C ALA A 40 14.39 17.80 -6.03
N LYS A 41 14.22 18.22 -4.76
CA LYS A 41 13.59 17.42 -3.70
C LYS A 41 12.07 17.47 -3.78
N ILE A 42 11.54 17.33 -4.99
CA ILE A 42 10.11 17.29 -5.28
C ILE A 42 9.88 16.10 -6.22
N ILE A 43 8.86 15.29 -5.94
CA ILE A 43 8.37 14.25 -6.83
C ILE A 43 6.93 14.55 -7.21
N GLN A 44 6.65 14.50 -8.50
CA GLN A 44 5.30 14.61 -9.03
C GLN A 44 4.75 13.22 -9.35
N PHE A 45 3.62 12.87 -8.75
CA PHE A 45 2.81 11.72 -9.17
C PHE A 45 1.72 12.23 -10.10
N ASP A 46 1.81 11.85 -11.37
CA ASP A 46 0.90 12.28 -12.42
C ASP A 46 -0.17 11.22 -12.68
N PHE A 47 -1.43 11.58 -12.49
CA PHE A 47 -2.59 10.69 -12.64
C PHE A 47 -3.33 10.85 -13.97
N SER A 48 -2.78 11.60 -14.93
CA SER A 48 -3.37 11.80 -16.27
C SER A 48 -3.64 10.50 -17.02
N ARG A 49 -2.91 9.43 -16.68
CA ARG A 49 -3.03 8.09 -17.28
C ARG A 49 -3.77 7.09 -16.40
N SER A 50 -4.42 7.54 -15.34
CA SER A 50 -5.14 6.68 -14.40
C SER A 50 -6.61 7.06 -14.41
N ARG A 51 -7.46 6.16 -14.90
CA ARG A 51 -8.92 6.37 -14.88
C ARG A 51 -9.58 5.84 -13.61
N PHE A 52 -9.05 4.74 -13.08
CA PHE A 52 -9.62 4.05 -11.93
C PHE A 52 -8.54 3.36 -11.10
N LEU A 53 -8.65 3.45 -9.78
CA LEU A 53 -7.73 2.77 -8.86
C LEU A 53 -8.50 1.81 -7.95
N LYS A 54 -7.88 0.67 -7.67
CA LYS A 54 -8.40 -0.37 -6.78
C LYS A 54 -7.51 -0.49 -5.55
N PRO A 55 -7.95 -1.18 -4.49
CA PRO A 55 -7.14 -1.37 -3.29
C PRO A 55 -5.71 -1.84 -3.56
N TYR A 56 -5.54 -2.78 -4.50
CA TYR A 56 -4.22 -3.28 -4.88
C TYR A 56 -3.33 -2.25 -5.58
N HIS A 57 -3.86 -1.15 -6.13
CA HIS A 57 -3.06 -0.01 -6.62
C HIS A 57 -2.65 0.94 -5.50
N ILE A 58 -3.48 1.12 -4.47
CA ILE A 58 -3.30 2.14 -3.43
C ILE A 58 -2.20 1.77 -2.44
N ALA A 59 -2.20 0.55 -1.89
CA ALA A 59 -1.20 0.16 -0.89
C ALA A 59 0.25 0.20 -1.43
N PRO A 60 0.55 -0.28 -2.66
CA PRO A 60 1.89 -0.13 -3.22
C PRO A 60 2.26 1.31 -3.58
N LEU A 61 1.31 2.12 -4.07
CA LEU A 61 1.52 3.55 -4.31
C LEU A 61 1.90 4.27 -3.00
N ALA A 62 1.23 3.96 -1.90
CA ALA A 62 1.57 4.47 -0.57
C ALA A 62 3.00 4.13 -0.17
N CYS A 63 3.44 2.89 -0.40
CA CYS A 63 4.83 2.49 -0.11
C CYS A 63 5.85 3.27 -0.95
N VAL A 64 5.59 3.51 -2.25
CA VAL A 64 6.47 4.34 -3.09
C VAL A 64 6.53 5.77 -2.58
N ILE A 65 5.37 6.38 -2.29
CA ILE A 65 5.27 7.75 -1.79
C ILE A 65 6.03 7.88 -0.47
N HIS A 66 5.82 6.96 0.47
CA HIS A 66 6.50 6.94 1.76
C HIS A 66 8.02 6.85 1.61
N GLU A 67 8.54 6.02 0.69
CA GLU A 67 9.98 5.92 0.45
C GLU A 67 10.61 7.26 0.02
N TYR A 68 9.87 8.12 -0.69
CA TYR A 68 10.32 9.47 -1.04
C TYR A 68 10.19 10.45 0.13
N ILE A 69 9.09 10.39 0.88
CA ILE A 69 8.88 11.24 2.07
C ILE A 69 10.01 11.01 3.08
N GLU A 70 10.35 9.76 3.39
CA GLU A 70 11.44 9.40 4.31
C GLU A 70 12.82 9.94 3.86
N ARG A 71 12.98 10.19 2.55
CA ARG A 71 14.20 10.78 1.98
C ARG A 71 14.13 12.30 1.87
N GLY A 72 13.13 12.94 2.48
CA GLY A 72 12.93 14.38 2.54
C GLY A 72 12.43 14.99 1.22
N PHE A 73 11.72 14.23 0.39
CA PHE A 73 11.07 14.79 -0.81
C PHE A 73 9.69 15.32 -0.47
N LYS A 74 9.33 16.47 -1.07
CA LYS A 74 7.96 16.95 -1.13
C LYS A 74 7.19 16.20 -2.21
N ILE A 75 6.00 15.73 -1.89
CA ILE A 75 5.11 15.02 -2.82
C ILE A 75 4.13 16.01 -3.43
N GLN A 76 3.94 15.91 -4.75
CA GLN A 76 2.92 16.65 -5.50
C GLN A 76 2.09 15.65 -6.29
N LEU A 77 0.77 15.69 -6.10
CA LEU A 77 -0.16 14.95 -6.95
C LEU A 77 -0.64 15.92 -8.04
N ILE A 78 -0.49 15.54 -9.31
CA ILE A 78 -0.84 16.39 -10.45
C ILE A 78 -1.75 15.65 -11.42
N ASN A 79 -2.53 16.41 -12.20
CA ASN A 79 -3.42 15.89 -13.25
C ASN A 79 -4.37 14.78 -12.75
N ILE A 80 -4.91 14.93 -11.53
CA ILE A 80 -5.86 13.97 -10.94
C ILE A 80 -7.23 14.15 -11.60
N PRO A 81 -7.80 13.13 -12.26
CA PRO A 81 -9.18 13.18 -12.76
C PRO A 81 -10.17 13.34 -11.60
N ASN A 82 -11.28 14.03 -11.82
CA ASN A 82 -12.29 14.32 -10.79
C ASN A 82 -12.76 13.07 -10.02
N ALA A 83 -13.04 11.97 -10.73
CA ALA A 83 -13.45 10.71 -10.10
C ALA A 83 -12.39 10.15 -9.13
N LEU A 84 -11.10 10.30 -9.44
CA LEU A 84 -10.03 9.89 -8.52
C LEU A 84 -9.84 10.87 -7.38
N LYS A 85 -10.10 12.17 -7.61
CA LYS A 85 -10.06 13.17 -6.55
C LYS A 85 -11.11 12.87 -5.47
N GLU A 86 -12.35 12.61 -5.88
CA GLU A 86 -13.44 12.18 -4.97
C GLU A 86 -13.08 10.87 -4.26
N TYR A 87 -12.53 9.91 -5.00
CA TYR A 87 -12.07 8.64 -4.40
C TYR A 87 -11.00 8.85 -3.33
N PHE A 88 -10.02 9.73 -3.58
CA PHE A 88 -8.94 10.05 -2.65
C PHE A 88 -9.41 10.81 -1.40
N GLU A 89 -10.45 11.62 -1.54
CA GLU A 89 -11.09 12.31 -0.41
C GLU A 89 -11.74 11.31 0.55
N ASN A 90 -12.31 10.20 0.05
CA ASN A 90 -12.95 9.19 0.90
C ASN A 90 -12.05 8.54 1.95
N PHE A 91 -10.73 8.57 1.75
CA PHE A 91 -9.75 7.95 2.67
C PHE A 91 -8.58 8.88 3.00
N ASN A 92 -8.75 10.19 2.81
CA ASN A 92 -7.77 11.23 3.16
C ASN A 92 -6.39 11.06 2.49
N PHE A 93 -6.34 10.58 1.24
CA PHE A 93 -5.07 10.30 0.56
C PHE A 93 -4.18 11.54 0.40
N ASN A 94 -4.79 12.71 0.18
CA ASN A 94 -4.08 13.99 0.09
C ASN A 94 -3.38 14.34 1.41
N GLN A 95 -4.01 14.03 2.55
CA GLN A 95 -3.41 14.26 3.87
C GLN A 95 -2.21 13.35 4.08
N PHE A 96 -2.33 12.07 3.72
CA PHE A 96 -1.23 11.11 3.74
C PHE A 96 -0.01 11.60 2.94
N CYS A 97 -0.23 12.14 1.74
CA CYS A 97 0.88 12.66 0.91
C CYS A 97 1.57 13.90 1.49
N ASN A 98 0.89 14.64 2.38
CA ASN A 98 1.38 15.90 2.96
C ASN A 98 2.02 15.73 4.34
N LYS A 99 1.77 14.63 5.06
CA LYS A 99 2.30 14.36 6.41
C LYS A 99 2.71 12.89 6.51
N SER A 100 4.02 12.62 6.71
CA SER A 100 4.59 11.28 6.93
C SER A 100 3.89 10.49 8.05
N ASP A 101 3.45 11.22 9.08
CA ASP A 101 3.03 10.66 10.37
C ASP A 101 1.58 10.98 10.74
N SER A 102 0.67 11.15 9.76
CA SER A 102 -0.75 11.11 10.11
C SER A 102 -1.16 9.67 10.46
N ASN A 103 -0.72 9.20 11.62
CA ASN A 103 -1.28 8.04 12.28
C ASN A 103 -2.79 8.26 12.34
N ASN A 104 -3.51 7.45 11.56
CA ASN A 104 -4.93 7.17 11.73
C ASN A 104 -5.84 8.42 11.71
N SER A 105 -5.68 9.27 10.69
CA SER A 105 -6.54 10.44 10.49
C SER A 105 -7.85 10.11 9.75
N PRO A 106 -8.91 10.91 10.02
CA PRO A 106 -10.13 10.46 10.68
C PRO A 106 -11.23 10.07 9.68
N ASN A 107 -12.23 9.38 10.22
CA ASN A 107 -13.56 9.07 9.66
C ASN A 107 -13.65 9.19 8.12
N PRO A 108 -13.52 8.07 7.39
CA PRO A 108 -13.70 8.09 5.94
C PRO A 108 -15.06 8.71 5.59
N LEU A 109 -15.07 9.55 4.55
CA LEU A 109 -16.29 10.26 4.09
C LEU A 109 -17.35 9.28 3.59
N ASP A 110 -16.92 8.10 3.16
CA ASP A 110 -17.76 6.97 2.80
C ASP A 110 -17.59 5.83 3.81
N PHE A 111 -18.72 5.30 4.30
CA PHE A 111 -18.72 4.16 5.19
C PHE A 111 -18.12 2.88 4.59
N LYS A 112 -17.84 2.85 3.27
CA LYS A 112 -17.32 1.67 2.57
C LYS A 112 -15.81 1.56 2.53
N THR A 113 -15.06 2.61 2.86
CA THR A 113 -13.59 2.61 2.67
C THR A 113 -12.92 2.93 3.98
N LEU A 114 -11.97 2.13 4.44
CA LEU A 114 -11.17 2.48 5.60
C LEU A 114 -10.01 3.41 5.19
N PRO A 115 -9.53 4.29 6.09
CA PRO A 115 -8.32 5.08 5.84
C PRO A 115 -7.12 4.19 5.48
N LEU A 116 -6.20 4.75 4.70
CA LEU A 116 -4.90 4.12 4.47
C LEU A 116 -4.18 3.95 5.81
N TRP A 117 -3.80 2.72 6.13
CA TRP A 117 -3.27 2.39 7.44
C TRP A 117 -1.81 1.96 7.37
N ARG A 118 -0.99 2.53 8.25
CA ARG A 118 0.43 2.17 8.38
C ARG A 118 0.56 0.90 9.20
N ILE A 119 1.29 -0.06 8.67
CA ILE A 119 1.60 -1.32 9.36
C ILE A 119 2.92 -1.13 10.08
N ASP A 120 2.83 -0.86 11.37
CA ASP A 120 3.92 -0.90 12.32
C ASP A 120 3.57 -1.83 13.50
N ARG A 121 4.50 -2.00 14.44
CA ARG A 121 4.33 -2.89 15.62
C ARG A 121 3.02 -2.64 16.38
N THR A 122 2.52 -1.41 16.38
CA THR A 122 1.26 -1.05 17.05
C THR A 122 0.05 -1.25 16.15
N GLY A 123 0.18 -0.96 14.86
CA GLY A 123 -0.88 -1.05 13.87
C GLY A 123 -1.39 -2.47 13.60
N ILE A 124 -0.51 -3.48 13.74
CA ILE A 124 -0.82 -4.90 13.44
C ILE A 124 -1.89 -5.47 14.39
N ASN A 125 -1.83 -5.12 15.67
CA ASN A 125 -2.79 -5.64 16.65
C ASN A 125 -4.11 -4.87 16.65
N LEU A 126 -4.08 -3.60 16.22
CA LEU A 126 -5.24 -2.70 16.30
C LEU A 126 -6.13 -2.78 15.05
N TYR A 127 -5.53 -2.81 13.86
CA TYR A 127 -6.29 -2.71 12.61
C TYR A 127 -7.30 -3.84 12.38
N PRO A 128 -6.99 -5.13 12.62
CA PRO A 128 -7.93 -6.21 12.33
C PRO A 128 -9.26 -6.05 13.08
N LYS A 129 -9.18 -5.74 14.38
CA LYS A 129 -10.34 -5.48 15.22
C LYS A 129 -11.10 -4.23 14.78
N LEU A 130 -10.39 -3.15 14.47
CA LEU A 130 -11.02 -1.93 13.95
C LEU A 130 -11.79 -2.18 12.64
N ALA A 131 -11.21 -2.96 11.72
CA ALA A 131 -11.85 -3.28 10.45
C ALA A 131 -13.12 -4.11 10.65
N GLN A 132 -13.07 -5.12 11.52
CA GLN A 132 -14.25 -5.90 11.92
C GLN A 132 -15.36 -5.00 12.47
N GLU A 133 -15.09 -4.28 13.56
CA GLU A 133 -16.08 -3.45 14.25
C GLU A 133 -16.68 -2.39 13.32
N TYR A 134 -15.86 -1.83 12.44
CA TYR A 134 -16.30 -0.82 11.48
C TYR A 134 -17.28 -1.39 10.45
N PHE A 135 -17.00 -2.54 9.83
CA PHE A 135 -17.89 -3.11 8.82
C PHE A 135 -19.15 -3.72 9.44
N GLU A 136 -19.07 -4.34 10.61
CA GLU A 136 -20.22 -4.82 11.37
C GLU A 136 -21.20 -3.68 11.68
N ARG A 137 -20.68 -2.56 12.20
CA ARG A 137 -21.51 -1.40 12.58
C ARG A 137 -22.19 -0.74 11.38
N ASN A 138 -21.50 -0.65 10.25
CA ASN A 138 -21.95 0.18 9.13
C ASN A 138 -22.65 -0.60 8.00
N HIS A 139 -22.34 -1.88 7.78
CA HIS A 139 -22.81 -2.65 6.62
C HIS A 139 -23.34 -4.05 6.95
N PHE A 140 -22.90 -4.65 8.04
CA PHE A 140 -23.19 -6.05 8.37
C PHE A 140 -23.86 -6.19 9.75
N LYS A 141 -24.89 -5.38 10.01
CA LYS A 141 -25.59 -5.36 11.31
C LYS A 141 -26.07 -6.76 11.72
N GLY A 142 -25.67 -7.19 12.91
CA GLY A 142 -26.04 -8.49 13.48
C GLY A 142 -25.26 -9.68 12.91
N LYS A 143 -24.22 -9.44 12.10
CA LYS A 143 -23.26 -10.47 11.68
C LYS A 143 -21.95 -10.26 12.44
N ASP A 144 -21.28 -11.37 12.73
CA ASP A 144 -19.92 -11.38 13.26
C ASP A 144 -18.93 -11.53 12.09
N LEU A 145 -18.03 -10.57 11.95
CA LEU A 145 -16.94 -10.57 10.98
C LEU A 145 -15.61 -11.00 11.62
N PHE A 146 -15.63 -11.82 12.67
CA PHE A 146 -14.45 -12.41 13.29
C PHE A 146 -13.49 -13.04 12.29
N ILE A 147 -14.01 -13.72 11.25
CA ILE A 147 -13.17 -14.31 10.19
C ILE A 147 -12.35 -13.24 9.46
N LEU A 148 -12.90 -12.05 9.23
CA LEU A 148 -12.17 -10.93 8.63
C LEU A 148 -11.02 -10.50 9.54
N SER A 149 -11.31 -10.27 10.83
CA SER A 149 -10.30 -9.87 11.80
C SER A 149 -9.17 -10.91 11.90
N ASN A 150 -9.51 -12.19 12.04
CA ASN A 150 -8.51 -13.25 12.13
C ASN A 150 -7.64 -13.32 10.85
N SER A 151 -8.26 -13.27 9.67
CA SER A 151 -7.52 -13.30 8.39
C SER A 151 -6.60 -12.09 8.23
N LEU A 152 -7.04 -10.90 8.68
CA LEU A 152 -6.22 -9.69 8.64
C LEU A 152 -5.04 -9.78 9.62
N ALA A 153 -5.26 -10.30 10.82
CA ALA A 153 -4.21 -10.49 11.81
C ALA A 153 -3.13 -11.44 11.30
N GLU A 154 -3.51 -12.58 10.72
CA GLU A 154 -2.58 -13.53 10.10
C GLU A 154 -1.80 -12.87 8.94
N LEU A 155 -2.49 -12.19 8.03
CA LEU A 155 -1.86 -11.48 6.91
C LEU A 155 -0.85 -10.44 7.38
N MET A 156 -1.18 -9.68 8.43
CA MET A 156 -0.33 -8.63 8.98
C MET A 156 0.87 -9.20 9.74
N ASN A 157 0.68 -10.25 10.53
CA ASN A 157 1.77 -10.93 11.22
C ASN A 157 2.78 -11.49 10.21
N ASN A 158 2.29 -12.14 9.14
CA ASN A 158 3.15 -12.66 8.08
C ASN A 158 3.97 -11.56 7.39
N ALA A 159 3.34 -10.42 7.11
CA ALA A 159 4.04 -9.28 6.55
C ALA A 159 5.08 -8.72 7.53
N PHE A 160 4.77 -8.64 8.82
CA PHE A 160 5.68 -8.05 9.80
C PHE A 160 6.87 -8.95 10.13
N ASP A 161 6.61 -10.22 10.45
CA ASP A 161 7.64 -11.17 10.90
C ASP A 161 8.57 -11.59 9.77
N HIS A 162 8.10 -11.55 8.52
CA HIS A 162 8.88 -12.02 7.38
C HIS A 162 9.36 -10.92 6.44
N SER A 163 8.76 -9.72 6.39
CA SER A 163 9.17 -8.76 5.35
C SER A 163 10.61 -8.25 5.51
N LEU A 164 11.18 -8.17 6.72
CA LEU A 164 12.47 -7.49 6.94
C LEU A 164 12.54 -6.09 6.26
N SER A 165 11.38 -5.44 6.08
CA SER A 165 11.27 -4.19 5.32
C SER A 165 11.95 -3.06 6.09
N LYS A 166 12.70 -2.21 5.36
CA LYS A 166 13.33 -1.01 5.93
C LYS A 166 12.38 0.19 6.04
N ILE A 167 11.19 0.07 5.44
CA ILE A 167 10.11 1.06 5.52
C ILE A 167 8.85 0.36 6.07
N PRO A 168 7.94 1.08 6.74
CA PRO A 168 6.67 0.51 7.14
C PRO A 168 5.87 0.01 5.94
N GLY A 169 5.06 -1.03 6.17
CA GLY A 169 4.06 -1.48 5.21
C GLY A 169 2.80 -0.62 5.27
N TYR A 170 1.93 -0.77 4.29
CA TYR A 170 0.64 -0.10 4.24
C TYR A 170 -0.47 -1.10 3.89
N THR A 171 -1.63 -0.94 4.53
CA THR A 171 -2.85 -1.65 4.16
C THR A 171 -3.95 -0.69 3.74
N PHE A 172 -4.77 -1.12 2.79
CA PHE A 172 -5.94 -0.41 2.34
C PHE A 172 -7.11 -1.38 2.13
N THR A 173 -8.25 -1.07 2.75
CA THR A 173 -9.43 -1.94 2.76
C THR A 173 -10.67 -1.21 2.31
N GLN A 174 -11.44 -1.83 1.42
CA GLN A 174 -12.65 -1.26 0.85
C GLN A 174 -13.74 -2.32 0.66
N LEU A 175 -14.97 -1.99 1.02
CA LEU A 175 -16.18 -2.72 0.64
C LEU A 175 -16.62 -2.30 -0.77
N THR A 176 -16.63 -3.24 -1.70
CA THR A 176 -17.03 -3.00 -3.09
C THR A 176 -18.53 -3.25 -3.27
N SER A 177 -19.24 -2.26 -3.83
CA SER A 177 -20.70 -2.37 -4.03
C SER A 177 -21.10 -3.34 -5.15
N ARG A 178 -20.19 -3.65 -6.09
CA ARG A 178 -20.49 -4.53 -7.23
C ARG A 178 -20.72 -5.98 -6.81
N ASN A 179 -19.92 -6.46 -5.85
CA ASN A 179 -19.92 -7.87 -5.42
C ASN A 179 -20.22 -8.04 -3.93
N ASN A 180 -20.43 -6.94 -3.21
CA ASN A 180 -20.53 -6.91 -1.75
C ASN A 180 -19.33 -7.59 -1.05
N GLN A 181 -18.13 -7.34 -1.58
CA GLN A 181 -16.88 -7.95 -1.13
C GLN A 181 -16.01 -6.91 -0.42
N ILE A 182 -15.47 -7.27 0.74
CA ILE A 182 -14.39 -6.54 1.40
C ILE A 182 -13.09 -6.96 0.72
N ILE A 183 -12.41 -6.00 0.11
CA ILE A 183 -11.10 -6.18 -0.51
C ILE A 183 -10.07 -5.46 0.36
N THR A 184 -9.13 -6.22 0.89
CA THR A 184 -7.95 -5.70 1.57
C THR A 184 -6.71 -5.95 0.71
N CYS A 185 -5.85 -4.94 0.60
CA CYS A 185 -4.50 -5.10 0.09
C CYS A 185 -3.50 -4.65 1.14
N LEU A 186 -2.52 -5.51 1.41
CA LEU A 186 -1.33 -5.21 2.18
C LEU A 186 -0.15 -5.11 1.21
N CYS A 187 0.69 -4.08 1.38
CA CYS A 187 1.96 -3.98 0.68
C CYS A 187 3.07 -3.60 1.64
N ASP A 188 4.20 -4.28 1.53
CA ASP A 188 5.49 -3.86 2.05
C ASP A 188 6.56 -3.96 0.94
N PHE A 189 7.67 -3.26 1.10
CA PHE A 189 8.83 -3.35 0.19
C PHE A 189 9.97 -4.18 0.76
N GLY A 190 9.61 -5.10 1.66
CA GLY A 190 10.50 -6.08 2.21
C GLY A 190 10.76 -7.24 1.25
N LYS A 191 11.28 -8.30 1.85
CA LYS A 191 11.53 -9.59 1.24
C LYS A 191 10.23 -10.38 1.25
N GLY A 192 9.76 -10.75 0.06
CA GLY A 192 8.54 -11.53 -0.07
C GLY A 192 8.64 -12.91 0.59
N ILE A 193 7.48 -13.44 1.02
CA ILE A 193 7.34 -14.72 1.72
C ILE A 193 8.08 -15.85 0.99
N GLN A 194 7.85 -15.99 -0.32
CA GLN A 194 8.51 -17.02 -1.13
C GLN A 194 10.05 -16.96 -1.00
N LYS A 195 10.63 -15.77 -1.02
CA LYS A 195 12.08 -15.61 -0.90
C LYS A 195 12.56 -15.90 0.53
N ASN A 196 11.78 -15.60 1.55
CA ASN A 196 12.13 -15.96 2.93
C ASN A 196 12.11 -17.46 3.16
N VAL A 197 11.02 -18.11 2.76
CA VAL A 197 10.88 -19.56 2.84
C VAL A 197 12.03 -20.21 2.07
N ASN A 198 12.28 -19.83 0.83
CA ASN A 198 13.36 -20.44 0.05
C ASN A 198 14.77 -20.13 0.58
N ASP A 199 15.00 -18.96 1.18
CA ASP A 199 16.28 -18.71 1.84
C ASP A 199 16.46 -19.55 3.12
N TYR A 200 15.38 -19.87 3.83
CA TYR A 200 15.40 -20.82 4.95
C TYR A 200 15.62 -22.25 4.47
N LEU A 201 14.90 -22.68 3.43
CA LEU A 201 15.03 -24.02 2.86
C LEU A 201 16.44 -24.28 2.34
N ARG A 202 17.00 -23.32 1.58
CA ARG A 202 18.38 -23.40 1.11
C ARG A 202 19.41 -23.48 2.25
N LYS A 203 19.16 -22.84 3.40
CA LYS A 203 20.06 -22.93 4.57
C LYS A 203 20.02 -24.30 5.26
N ASN A 204 18.95 -25.07 5.04
CA ASN A 204 18.73 -26.39 5.62
C ASN A 204 18.79 -27.50 4.55
N ASP A 205 19.36 -27.21 3.37
CA ASP A 205 19.46 -28.14 2.24
C ASP A 205 18.10 -28.75 1.78
N GLU A 206 17.01 -28.00 1.96
CA GLU A 206 15.67 -28.38 1.51
C GLU A 206 15.34 -27.84 0.09
N PRO A 207 14.44 -28.51 -0.66
CA PRO A 207 14.06 -28.11 -2.02
C PRO A 207 13.38 -26.73 -2.10
N PHE A 208 13.56 -26.05 -3.23
CA PHE A 208 12.87 -24.79 -3.54
C PHE A 208 11.35 -24.99 -3.69
N LEU A 209 10.57 -24.04 -3.18
CA LEU A 209 9.11 -23.99 -3.30
C LEU A 209 8.64 -22.83 -4.20
N GLU A 210 7.71 -23.16 -5.09
CA GLU A 210 6.93 -22.19 -5.86
C GLU A 210 6.01 -21.35 -4.95
N SER A 211 5.53 -20.22 -5.46
CA SER A 211 4.88 -19.15 -4.66
C SER A 211 3.73 -19.64 -3.77
N ASP A 212 2.82 -20.48 -4.29
CA ASP A 212 1.65 -20.96 -3.57
C ASP A 212 2.04 -21.97 -2.46
N LEU A 213 3.00 -22.85 -2.74
CA LEU A 213 3.54 -23.81 -1.78
C LEU A 213 4.35 -23.11 -0.68
N ALA A 214 5.14 -22.11 -1.06
CA ALA A 214 5.88 -21.31 -0.11
C ALA A 214 4.93 -20.51 0.81
N LEU A 215 3.83 -19.98 0.26
CA LEU A 215 2.80 -19.31 1.06
C LEU A 215 2.13 -20.27 2.05
N LYS A 216 1.75 -21.48 1.61
CA LYS A 216 1.17 -22.51 2.48
C LYS A 216 2.12 -22.98 3.59
N LYS A 217 3.43 -22.98 3.35
CA LYS A 217 4.43 -23.35 4.36
C LYS A 217 4.69 -22.23 5.39
N ALA A 218 4.30 -20.99 5.07
CA ALA A 218 4.49 -19.82 5.94
C ALA A 218 3.23 -19.47 6.75
N LEU A 219 2.08 -20.09 6.45
CA LEU A 219 0.84 -20.04 7.21
C LEU A 219 0.83 -21.17 8.25
#